data_AF-A0A3D2M1I2-F1
#
_entry.id   AF-A0A3D2M1I2-F1
#
_cell.length_a   1.000
_cell.length_b   1.000
_cell.length_c   1.000
_cell.angle_alpha   90.00
_cell.angle_beta   90.00
_cell.angle_gamma   90.00
#
_symmetry.space_group_name_H-M   'P 1'
#
loop_
_entity.id
_entity.type
_entity.pdbx_description
1 polymer ?
#
loop_
_entity_poly.entity_id
_entity_poly.type
_entity_poly.pdbx_seq_one_letter_code
_entity_poly.pdbx_strand_id
1 'polypeptide(L)'
;MSEQKLDCYIVGDHDYYAAYSARQAEELHMDLNDFEEDGREEACLVVGALLDKEWVEKDTRESVGTLRQWLSQAKEPCWLSGTE
;
A
#
# COMPACT_ATOMS: atom_id res chain seq x y z
N MET A 1 -3.09 16.24 19.86
CA MET A 1 -3.47 14.92 19.32
C MET A 1 -2.74 14.80 18.00
N SER A 2 -1.73 13.96 17.90
CA SER A 2 -1.12 13.67 16.61
C SER A 2 -2.21 13.01 15.77
N GLU A 3 -2.65 13.65 14.70
CA GLU A 3 -3.50 12.98 13.71
C GLU A 3 -2.73 11.75 13.24
N GLN A 4 -3.23 10.55 13.53
CA GLN A 4 -2.65 9.33 13.00
C GLN A 4 -2.87 9.39 11.49
N LYS A 5 -1.82 9.77 10.76
CA LYS A 5 -1.83 9.91 9.31
C LYS A 5 -1.45 8.56 8.71
N LEU A 6 -2.25 8.09 7.76
CA LEU A 6 -1.85 6.95 6.94
C LEU A 6 -0.74 7.41 5.99
N ASP A 7 0.28 6.58 5.90
CA ASP A 7 1.32 6.67 4.89
C ASP A 7 1.25 5.45 3.97
N CYS A 8 1.83 5.56 2.78
CA CYS A 8 1.86 4.48 1.81
C CYS A 8 3.17 3.70 1.94
N TYR A 9 3.05 2.39 2.06
CA TYR A 9 4.15 1.44 2.11
C TYR A 9 4.04 0.47 0.94
N ILE A 10 5.17 0.00 0.45
CA ILE A 10 5.26 -1.11 -0.51
C ILE A 10 5.85 -2.31 0.22
N VAL A 11 5.19 -3.45 0.13
CA VAL A 11 5.68 -4.74 0.63
C VAL A 11 6.08 -5.57 -0.59
N GLY A 12 7.25 -6.19 -0.52
CA GLY A 12 7.85 -6.84 -1.68
C GLY A 12 8.13 -5.83 -2.80
N ASP A 13 7.75 -6.17 -4.03
CA ASP A 13 8.02 -5.34 -5.22
C ASP A 13 6.79 -4.64 -5.82
N HIS A 14 5.57 -5.06 -5.44
CA HIS A 14 4.35 -4.66 -6.15
C HIS A 14 3.15 -4.34 -5.26
N ASP A 15 3.15 -4.74 -3.98
CA ASP A 15 1.97 -4.63 -3.14
C ASP A 15 1.99 -3.34 -2.30
N TYR A 16 1.03 -2.45 -2.53
CA TYR A 16 0.95 -1.17 -1.83
C TYR A 16 -0.09 -1.21 -0.70
N TYR A 17 0.27 -0.65 0.46
CA TYR A 17 -0.53 -0.61 1.67
C TYR A 17 -0.60 0.80 2.23
N ALA A 18 -1.77 1.21 2.67
CA ALA A 18 -1.96 2.37 3.52
C ALA A 18 -1.88 1.88 4.96
N ALA A 19 -0.95 2.42 5.74
CA ALA A 19 -0.75 2.00 7.13
C ALA A 19 -0.22 3.14 7.98
N TYR A 20 -0.33 3.02 9.30
CA TYR A 20 0.26 3.97 10.25
C TYR A 20 1.75 3.70 10.50
N SER A 21 2.25 2.53 10.11
CA SER A 21 3.65 2.14 10.24
C SER A 21 4.01 1.02 9.25
N ALA A 22 5.30 0.86 8.97
CA ALA A 22 5.82 -0.23 8.14
C ALA A 22 5.38 -1.59 8.68
N ARG A 23 5.55 -1.84 9.98
CA ARG A 23 5.13 -3.09 10.64
C ARG A 23 3.65 -3.42 10.41
N GLN A 24 2.77 -2.40 10.45
CA GLN A 24 1.36 -2.63 10.19
C GLN A 24 1.09 -2.99 8.72
N ALA A 25 1.85 -2.45 7.77
CA ALA A 25 1.77 -2.87 6.37
C ALA A 25 2.22 -4.33 6.19
N GLU A 26 3.28 -4.76 6.89
CA GLU A 26 3.74 -6.15 6.90
C GLU A 26 2.67 -7.10 7.48
N GLU A 27 2.09 -6.73 8.63
CA GLU A 27 1.00 -7.49 9.27
C GLU A 27 -0.21 -7.63 8.33
N LEU A 28 -0.63 -6.53 7.67
CA LEU A 28 -1.72 -6.58 6.68
C LEU A 28 -1.40 -7.48 5.48
N HIS A 29 -0.15 -7.45 5.00
CA HIS A 29 0.28 -8.29 3.88
C HIS A 29 0.26 -9.78 4.25
N MET A 30 0.74 -10.11 5.45
CA MET A 30 0.70 -11.47 5.97
C MET A 30 -0.72 -11.98 6.15
N ASP A 31 -1.60 -11.17 6.76
CA ASP A 31 -3.01 -11.50 6.97
C ASP A 31 -3.75 -11.72 5.63
N LEU A 32 -3.42 -10.95 4.60
CA LEU A 32 -4.04 -11.05 3.27
C LEU A 32 -3.62 -12.33 2.53
N ASN A 33 -2.35 -12.74 2.67
CA ASN A 33 -1.78 -13.88 1.97
C ASN A 33 -1.77 -15.18 2.80
N ASP A 34 -2.27 -15.14 4.03
CA ASP A 34 -2.23 -16.25 5.00
C ASP A 34 -0.79 -16.75 5.24
N PHE A 35 0.15 -15.79 5.32
CA PHE A 35 1.56 -16.08 5.58
C PHE A 35 1.87 -16.15 7.08
N GLU A 36 2.68 -17.13 7.44
CA GLU A 36 3.35 -17.19 8.75
C GLU A 36 4.56 -16.24 8.78
N GLU A 37 5.12 -15.98 9.96
CA GLU A 37 6.27 -15.05 10.13
C GLU A 37 7.47 -15.35 9.21
N ASP A 38 7.69 -16.62 8.85
CA ASP A 38 8.77 -17.02 7.93
C ASP A 38 8.54 -16.53 6.48
N GLY A 39 7.29 -16.16 6.13
CA GLY A 39 6.90 -15.55 4.86
C GLY A 39 6.78 -14.03 4.93
N ARG A 40 7.21 -13.39 6.03
CA ARG A 40 7.14 -11.92 6.16
C ARG A 40 8.08 -11.25 5.17
N GLU A 41 7.53 -10.36 4.35
CA GLU A 41 8.26 -9.45 3.50
C GLU A 41 8.42 -8.07 4.16
N GLU A 42 9.49 -7.34 3.84
CA GLU A 42 9.79 -6.03 4.43
C GLU A 42 8.94 -4.92 3.78
N ALA A 43 8.36 -4.04 4.60
CA ALA A 43 7.64 -2.87 4.13
C ALA A 43 8.56 -1.65 3.98
N CYS A 44 8.63 -1.09 2.77
CA CYS A 44 9.35 0.15 2.48
C CYS A 44 8.39 1.34 2.37
N LEU A 45 8.73 2.48 2.98
CA LEU A 45 7.93 3.71 2.86
C LEU A 45 8.02 4.26 1.43
N VAL A 46 6.86 4.50 0.82
CA VAL A 46 6.75 5.11 -0.51
C VAL A 46 6.70 6.63 -0.35
N VAL A 47 7.65 7.32 -0.98
CA VAL A 47 7.79 8.78 -0.90
C VAL A 47 8.01 9.42 -2.26
N GLY A 48 7.80 10.74 -2.32
CA GLY A 48 8.15 11.56 -3.49
C GLY A 48 7.36 11.17 -4.74
N ALA A 49 8.06 11.13 -5.88
CA ALA A 49 7.46 10.93 -7.20
C ALA A 49 6.74 9.58 -7.37
N LEU A 50 7.06 8.57 -6.54
CA LEU A 50 6.35 7.29 -6.57
C LEU A 50 4.89 7.45 -6.13
N LEU A 51 4.59 8.38 -5.20
CA LEU A 51 3.22 8.66 -4.79
C LEU A 51 2.37 9.29 -5.91
N ASP A 52 3.04 10.01 -6.82
CA ASP A 52 2.42 10.71 -7.94
C ASP A 52 2.43 9.88 -9.22
N LYS A 53 3.00 8.67 -9.19
CA LYS A 53 2.98 7.73 -10.31
C LYS A 53 1.54 7.30 -10.56
N GLU A 54 1.12 7.38 -11.83
CA GLU A 54 -0.16 6.84 -12.26
C GLU A 54 -0.15 5.32 -12.10
N TRP A 55 -1.16 4.83 -11.38
CA TRP A 55 -1.51 3.44 -11.28
C TRP A 55 -2.45 3.08 -12.42
N VAL A 56 -2.17 1.96 -13.08
CA VAL A 56 -2.98 1.41 -14.17
C VAL A 56 -3.54 0.08 -13.72
N GLU A 57 -4.82 -0.15 -13.97
CA GLU A 57 -5.46 -1.44 -13.69
C GLU A 57 -4.93 -2.50 -14.67
N LYS A 58 -4.64 -3.70 -14.17
CA LYS A 58 -3.93 -4.75 -14.92
C LYS A 58 -4.70 -5.21 -16.16
N ASP A 59 -6.00 -5.42 -16.01
CA ASP A 59 -6.86 -6.05 -17.02
C ASP A 59 -7.25 -5.08 -18.15
N THR A 60 -7.52 -3.82 -17.81
CA THR A 60 -8.02 -2.78 -18.71
C THR A 60 -6.92 -1.84 -19.20
N ARG A 61 -5.80 -1.74 -18.46
CA ARG A 61 -4.72 -0.74 -18.64
C ARG A 61 -5.21 0.70 -18.53
N GLU A 62 -6.35 0.92 -17.89
CA GLU A 62 -6.88 2.26 -17.63
C GLU A 62 -6.20 2.87 -16.40
N SER A 63 -5.89 4.16 -16.46
CA SER A 63 -5.35 4.90 -15.31
C SER A 63 -6.44 4.99 -14.24
N VAL A 64 -6.18 4.43 -13.07
CA VAL A 64 -7.08 4.44 -11.90
C VAL A 64 -6.77 5.57 -10.92
N GLY A 65 -5.81 6.42 -11.27
CA GLY A 65 -5.35 7.55 -10.45
C GLY A 65 -3.94 7.33 -9.91
N THR A 66 -3.58 8.06 -8.86
CA THR A 66 -2.24 7.96 -8.24
C THR A 66 -2.31 7.39 -6.82
N LEU A 67 -1.19 6.87 -6.31
CA LEU A 67 -1.09 6.44 -4.91
C LEU A 67 -1.45 7.56 -3.94
N ARG A 68 -1.09 8.82 -4.26
CA ARG A 68 -1.47 9.99 -3.46
C ARG A 68 -2.97 10.19 -3.42
N GLN A 69 -3.66 10.07 -4.55
CA GLN A 69 -5.11 10.20 -4.62
C GLN A 69 -5.80 9.08 -3.84
N TRP A 70 -5.33 7.85 -3.98
CA TRP A 70 -5.82 6.72 -3.21
C TRP A 70 -5.60 6.91 -1.69
N LEU A 71 -4.37 7.25 -1.28
CA LEU A 71 -4.03 7.48 0.13
C LEU A 71 -4.88 8.61 0.76
N SER A 72 -5.23 9.64 -0.02
CA SER A 72 -6.09 10.73 0.45
C SER A 72 -7.55 10.29 0.70
N GLN A 73 -7.98 9.19 0.08
CA GLN A 73 -9.31 8.61 0.24
C GLN A 73 -9.34 7.51 1.31
N ALA A 74 -8.19 6.88 1.59
CA ALA A 74 -8.05 5.88 2.64
C ALA A 74 -8.32 6.51 4.01
N LYS A 75 -9.23 5.88 4.77
CA LYS A 75 -9.61 6.31 6.12
C LYS A 75 -9.11 5.37 7.22
N GLU A 76 -8.72 4.17 6.82
CA GLU A 76 -8.23 3.10 7.67
C GLU A 76 -7.13 2.33 6.94
N PRO A 77 -6.28 1.59 7.66
CA PRO A 77 -5.25 0.76 7.05
C PRO A 77 -5.87 -0.25 6.07
N CYS A 78 -5.38 -0.26 4.84
CA CYS A 78 -5.89 -1.12 3.79
C CYS A 78 -4.83 -1.38 2.73
N TRP A 79 -4.99 -2.48 2.00
CA TRP A 79 -4.19 -2.78 0.82
C TRP A 79 -4.83 -2.16 -0.43
N LEU A 80 -4.01 -1.78 -1.39
CA LEU A 80 -4.46 -1.34 -2.71
C LEU A 80 -4.81 -2.59 -3.52
N SER A 81 -6.11 -2.84 -3.73
CA SER A 81 -6.60 -4.02 -4.45
C SER A 81 -6.81 -3.76 -5.94
N GLY A 82 -6.64 -4.80 -6.77
CA GLY A 82 -6.90 -4.74 -8.22
C GLY A 82 -5.78 -4.09 -9.03
N THR A 83 -4.54 -4.22 -8.56
CA THR A 83 -3.39 -3.47 -9.07
C THR A 83 -2.22 -4.44 -9.30
N GLU A 84 -1.93 -4.76 -10.56
CA GLU A 84 -0.72 -5.49 -11.01
C GLU A 84 -0.17 -4.87 -12.30
#